data_AF-A0A1A8HD66-F1
#
_entry.id   AF-A0A1A8HD66-F1
#
_cell.length_a   1.000
_cell.length_b   1.000
_cell.length_c   1.000
_cell.angle_alpha   90.00
_cell.angle_beta   90.00
_cell.angle_gamma   90.00
#
_symmetry.space_group_name_H-M   'P 1'
#
loop_
_entity.id
_entity.type
_entity.pdbx_description
1 polymer ?
#
loop_
_entity_poly.entity_id
_entity_poly.type
_entity_poly.pdbx_seq_one_letter_code
_entity_poly.pdbx_strand_id
1 'polypeptide(L)'
;FNFTFAHLCVLSHRDKRCLLDDIISVFEDIRQAVLSNSSFHKVPLSYPNTTLKNGRVSFIGHQLGGVSFSPNSRDQQVKFARAVQITYYLRHHGPVVQDAIAERWENEFCALVNRLSTAEAPHATDKLHIQSLTSFSLWRDFHQTGILGKGEVLVSLVL
;
A
#
# COMPACT_ATOMS: atom_id res chain seq x y z
N PHE A 1 11.12 -5.67 -20.15
CA PHE A 1 10.92 -6.47 -18.93
C PHE A 1 9.53 -7.06 -19.04
N ASN A 2 9.40 -8.39 -19.00
CA ASN A 2 8.17 -9.08 -19.42
C ASN A 2 7.45 -9.79 -18.26
N PHE A 3 7.82 -9.49 -17.02
CA PHE A 3 7.16 -10.03 -15.83
C PHE A 3 6.18 -9.00 -15.28
N THR A 4 5.01 -9.48 -14.88
CA THR A 4 3.96 -8.69 -14.24
C THR A 4 3.77 -9.14 -12.80
N PHE A 5 3.01 -8.39 -12.02
CA PHE A 5 2.67 -8.77 -10.65
C PHE A 5 2.09 -10.19 -10.58
N ALA A 6 1.26 -10.60 -11.54
CA ALA A 6 0.67 -11.94 -11.61
C ALA A 6 1.71 -13.08 -11.69
N HIS A 7 2.91 -12.81 -12.20
CA HIS A 7 3.99 -13.80 -12.25
C HIS A 7 4.68 -13.97 -10.89
N LEU A 8 4.62 -12.95 -10.03
CA LEU A 8 5.43 -12.85 -8.82
C LEU A 8 4.61 -12.92 -7.53
N CYS A 9 3.33 -12.59 -7.59
CA CYS A 9 2.47 -12.44 -6.42
C CYS A 9 2.30 -13.74 -5.62
N VAL A 10 2.13 -13.58 -4.31
CA VAL A 10 1.64 -14.66 -3.44
C VAL A 10 0.22 -15.00 -3.87
N LEU A 11 -0.07 -16.28 -4.09
CA LEU A 11 -1.41 -16.71 -4.47
C LEU A 11 -2.26 -16.96 -3.22
N SER A 12 -3.47 -16.45 -3.23
CA SER A 12 -4.50 -16.79 -2.26
C SER A 12 -4.81 -18.29 -2.32
N HIS A 13 -4.92 -18.90 -1.15
CA HIS A 13 -5.23 -20.33 -1.02
C HIS A 13 -6.64 -20.68 -1.55
N ARG A 14 -7.57 -19.72 -1.54
CA ARG A 14 -8.99 -19.96 -1.85
C ARG A 14 -9.28 -19.99 -3.34
N ASP A 15 -8.73 -19.05 -4.09
CA ASP A 15 -9.11 -18.77 -5.48
C ASP A 15 -7.92 -18.74 -6.45
N LYS A 16 -6.69 -19.00 -5.96
CA LYS A 16 -5.46 -19.03 -6.76
C LYS A 16 -5.17 -17.72 -7.51
N ARG A 17 -5.75 -16.61 -7.06
CA ARG A 17 -5.45 -15.26 -7.55
C ARG A 17 -4.37 -14.62 -6.70
N CYS A 18 -3.77 -13.54 -7.17
CA CYS A 18 -2.85 -12.75 -6.35
C CYS A 18 -3.55 -12.28 -5.07
N LEU A 19 -2.87 -12.50 -3.94
CA LEU A 19 -3.26 -11.94 -2.66
C LEU A 19 -3.12 -10.43 -2.71
N LEU A 20 -4.21 -9.75 -2.37
CA LEU A 20 -4.32 -8.29 -2.32
C LEU A 20 -4.93 -7.91 -0.98
N ASP A 21 -4.61 -6.71 -0.49
CA ASP A 21 -5.24 -6.16 0.70
C ASP A 21 -6.74 -6.01 0.50
N ASP A 22 -7.52 -6.43 1.50
CA ASP A 22 -8.98 -6.37 1.45
C ASP A 22 -9.51 -4.94 1.30
N ILE A 23 -8.77 -3.91 1.73
CA ILE A 23 -9.13 -2.51 1.49
C ILE A 23 -9.28 -2.18 0.00
N ILE A 24 -8.57 -2.87 -0.90
CA ILE A 24 -8.71 -2.68 -2.35
C ILE A 24 -10.14 -3.02 -2.78
N SER A 25 -10.71 -4.11 -2.24
CA SER A 25 -12.10 -4.48 -2.54
C SER A 25 -13.10 -3.43 -2.07
N VAL A 26 -12.84 -2.80 -0.92
CA VAL A 26 -13.64 -1.68 -0.41
C VAL A 26 -13.55 -0.46 -1.33
N PHE A 27 -12.36 -0.12 -1.83
CA PHE A 27 -12.20 1.00 -2.78
C PHE A 27 -12.89 0.73 -4.12
N GLU A 28 -12.84 -0.51 -4.61
CA GLU A 28 -13.59 -0.89 -5.81
C GLU A 28 -15.10 -0.77 -5.58
N ASP A 29 -15.61 -1.21 -4.43
CA ASP A 29 -17.02 -1.03 -4.08
C ASP A 29 -17.41 0.46 -3.97
N ILE A 30 -16.57 1.30 -3.36
CA ILE A 30 -16.75 2.75 -3.30
C ILE A 30 -16.79 3.35 -4.71
N ARG A 31 -15.81 2.99 -5.55
CA ARG A 31 -15.74 3.44 -6.95
C ARG A 31 -17.01 3.06 -7.71
N GLN A 32 -17.49 1.82 -7.58
CA GLN A 32 -18.73 1.38 -8.22
C GLN A 32 -19.97 2.11 -7.67
N ALA A 33 -20.01 2.41 -6.37
CA ALA A 33 -21.09 3.20 -5.77
C ALA A 33 -21.14 4.62 -6.36
N VAL A 34 -19.98 5.25 -6.54
CA VAL A 34 -19.85 6.57 -7.20
C VAL A 34 -20.32 6.51 -8.65
N LEU A 35 -19.85 5.52 -9.42
CA LEU A 35 -20.22 5.36 -10.84
C LEU A 35 -21.71 5.06 -11.04
N SER A 36 -22.37 4.42 -10.07
CA SER A 36 -23.80 4.12 -10.10
C SER A 36 -24.69 5.25 -9.56
N ASN A 37 -24.14 6.47 -9.39
CA ASN A 37 -24.84 7.64 -8.87
C ASN A 37 -25.50 7.39 -7.51
N SER A 38 -24.90 6.50 -6.72
CA SER A 38 -25.37 6.09 -5.42
C SER A 38 -24.51 6.75 -4.34
N SER A 39 -25.13 7.17 -3.24
CA SER A 39 -24.41 7.86 -2.16
C SER A 39 -23.30 6.98 -1.57
N PHE A 40 -22.13 7.58 -1.30
CA PHE A 40 -21.01 6.99 -0.55
C PHE A 40 -21.43 6.33 0.78
N HIS A 41 -22.53 6.78 1.39
CA HIS A 41 -23.10 6.18 2.61
C HIS A 41 -23.55 4.72 2.45
N LYS A 42 -23.58 4.18 1.22
CA LYS A 42 -23.96 2.80 0.94
C LYS A 42 -22.83 1.78 1.12
N VAL A 43 -21.58 2.23 1.31
CA VAL A 43 -20.45 1.33 1.62
C VAL A 43 -19.97 1.63 3.05
N PRO A 44 -20.68 1.14 4.08
CA PRO A 44 -20.30 1.38 5.46
C PRO A 44 -18.93 0.74 5.73
N LEU A 45 -17.97 1.56 6.15
CA LEU A 45 -16.62 1.12 6.51
C LEU A 45 -16.47 1.20 8.02
N SER A 46 -16.36 0.06 8.68
CA SER A 46 -16.03 -0.02 10.11
C SER A 46 -14.52 -0.24 10.29
N TYR A 47 -13.97 0.29 11.38
CA TYR A 47 -12.55 0.15 11.71
C TYR A 47 -12.41 -0.34 13.16
N PRO A 48 -11.44 -1.23 13.48
CA PRO A 48 -10.43 -1.79 12.57
C PRO A 48 -10.90 -3.00 11.76
N ASN A 49 -12.11 -3.49 12.02
CA ASN A 49 -12.70 -4.61 11.28
C ASN A 49 -13.88 -4.11 10.45
N THR A 50 -13.90 -4.46 9.17
CA THR A 50 -15.00 -4.13 8.26
C THR A 50 -15.66 -5.39 7.71
N THR A 51 -16.96 -5.31 7.44
CA THR A 51 -17.68 -6.41 6.77
C THR A 51 -17.69 -6.13 5.28
N LEU A 52 -17.05 -7.01 4.51
CA LEU A 52 -17.02 -6.94 3.06
C LEU A 52 -18.38 -7.32 2.48
N LYS A 53 -18.63 -6.96 1.21
CA LYS A 53 -19.89 -7.24 0.50
C LYS A 53 -20.30 -8.72 0.48
N ASN A 54 -19.34 -9.63 0.57
CA ASN A 54 -19.58 -11.07 0.64
C ASN A 54 -19.83 -11.59 2.07
N GLY A 55 -20.01 -10.70 3.06
CA GLY A 55 -20.25 -11.03 4.46
C GLY A 55 -19.00 -11.40 5.26
N ARG A 56 -17.81 -11.45 4.63
CA ARG A 56 -16.57 -11.73 5.34
C ARG A 56 -16.14 -10.52 6.16
N VAL A 57 -15.76 -10.74 7.41
CA VAL A 57 -15.11 -9.73 8.25
C VAL A 57 -13.62 -9.68 7.91
N SER A 58 -13.11 -8.48 7.63
CA SER A 58 -11.70 -8.23 7.31
C SER A 58 -11.10 -7.22 8.29
N PHE A 59 -9.87 -7.50 8.74
CA PHE A 59 -9.09 -6.59 9.55
C PHE A 59 -8.31 -5.62 8.66
N ILE A 60 -8.67 -4.34 8.73
CA ILE A 60 -8.10 -3.24 7.94
C ILE A 60 -7.28 -2.26 8.80
N GLY A 61 -6.97 -2.64 10.04
CA GLY A 61 -6.27 -1.78 11.01
C GLY A 61 -4.91 -1.27 10.54
N HIS A 62 -4.20 -2.07 9.73
CA HIS A 62 -2.90 -1.70 9.18
C HIS A 62 -3.00 -0.95 7.84
N GLN A 63 -4.20 -0.87 7.24
CA GLN A 63 -4.41 -0.30 5.91
C GLN A 63 -4.87 1.15 5.97
N LEU A 64 -5.38 1.62 7.12
CA LEU A 64 -5.85 2.99 7.30
C LEU A 64 -5.08 3.71 8.41
N GLY A 65 -4.65 4.95 8.12
CA GLY A 65 -3.96 5.83 9.07
C GLY A 65 -4.75 7.11 9.35
N GLY A 66 -4.66 7.60 10.60
CA GLY A 66 -5.32 8.85 11.01
C GLY A 66 -6.85 8.80 10.89
N VAL A 67 -7.45 7.66 11.25
CA VAL A 67 -8.89 7.40 11.15
C VAL A 67 -9.68 8.30 12.10
N SER A 68 -10.75 8.89 11.59
CA SER A 68 -11.76 9.61 12.36
C SER A 68 -13.12 8.97 12.17
N PHE A 69 -13.90 8.89 13.26
CA PHE A 69 -15.19 8.21 13.28
C PHE A 69 -16.37 9.16 13.09
N SER A 70 -17.47 8.64 12.55
CA SER A 70 -18.73 9.36 12.47
C SER A 70 -19.29 9.57 13.88
N PRO A 71 -19.71 10.81 14.23
CA PRO A 71 -20.34 11.08 15.52
C PRO A 71 -21.55 10.17 15.73
N ASN A 72 -21.75 9.69 16.96
CA ASN A 72 -22.88 8.84 17.36
C ASN A 72 -22.95 7.46 16.66
N SER A 73 -21.90 7.00 15.96
CA SER A 73 -21.87 5.63 15.43
C SER A 73 -21.55 4.64 16.55
N ARG A 74 -22.43 3.67 16.79
CA ARG A 74 -22.15 2.55 17.71
C ARG A 74 -21.08 1.59 17.16
N ASP A 75 -20.93 1.55 15.84
CA ASP A 75 -20.15 0.54 15.12
C ASP A 75 -18.80 1.05 14.58
N GLN A 76 -18.25 2.10 15.20
CA GLN A 76 -16.96 2.70 14.83
C GLN A 76 -16.85 2.96 13.32
N GLN A 77 -17.89 3.56 12.75
CA GLN A 77 -17.92 3.86 11.32
C GLN A 77 -16.91 4.96 10.99
N VAL A 78 -16.09 4.70 9.99
CA VAL A 78 -15.09 5.64 9.48
C VAL A 78 -15.80 6.80 8.79
N LYS A 79 -15.53 8.01 9.26
CA LYS A 79 -15.92 9.27 8.60
C LYS A 79 -14.88 9.65 7.55
N PHE A 80 -13.61 9.61 7.93
CA PHE A 80 -12.47 9.81 7.02
C PHE A 80 -11.20 9.14 7.57
N ALA A 81 -10.23 8.89 6.69
CA ALA A 81 -8.87 8.49 7.03
C ALA A 81 -7.90 9.46 6.35
N ARG A 82 -6.75 9.71 6.97
CA ARG A 82 -5.72 10.62 6.44
C ARG A 82 -4.71 9.94 5.55
N ALA A 83 -4.52 8.63 5.73
CA ALA A 83 -3.57 7.84 4.97
C ALA A 83 -4.15 6.46 4.68
N VAL A 84 -3.68 5.87 3.59
CA VAL A 84 -4.00 4.50 3.18
C VAL A 84 -2.70 3.79 2.87
N GLN A 85 -2.58 2.56 3.33
CA GLN A 85 -1.50 1.65 2.99
C GLN A 85 -2.06 0.52 2.11
N ILE A 86 -1.40 0.27 0.97
CA ILE A 86 -1.69 -0.85 0.09
C ILE A 86 -0.41 -1.67 -0.07
N THR A 87 -0.51 -2.97 0.19
CA THR A 87 0.61 -3.91 0.19
C THR A 87 0.47 -4.89 -0.98
N TYR A 88 1.53 -5.02 -1.77
CA TYR A 88 1.65 -6.00 -2.83
C TYR A 88 2.56 -7.14 -2.37
N TYR A 89 1.99 -8.32 -2.16
CA TYR A 89 2.73 -9.48 -1.64
C TYR A 89 3.42 -10.24 -2.76
N LEU A 90 4.75 -10.23 -2.77
CA LEU A 90 5.59 -11.00 -3.71
C LEU A 90 6.02 -12.33 -3.08
N ARG A 91 6.13 -13.39 -3.88
CA ARG A 91 6.65 -14.69 -3.43
C ARG A 91 8.16 -14.60 -3.29
N HIS A 92 8.68 -15.05 -2.15
CA HIS A 92 10.11 -15.03 -1.85
C HIS A 92 10.77 -16.42 -1.93
N HIS A 93 10.17 -17.42 -2.57
CA HIS A 93 10.63 -18.81 -2.48
C HIS A 93 10.82 -19.43 -3.87
N GLY A 94 11.84 -18.94 -4.58
CA GLY A 94 12.25 -19.47 -5.87
C GLY A 94 13.77 -19.49 -6.02
N PRO A 95 14.28 -20.03 -7.14
CA PRO A 95 15.70 -19.93 -7.48
C PRO A 95 16.18 -18.47 -7.45
N VAL A 96 17.49 -18.22 -7.30
CA VAL A 96 18.13 -16.87 -7.32
C VAL A 96 17.59 -15.96 -8.46
N VAL A 97 17.22 -16.56 -9.59
CA VAL A 97 16.61 -15.88 -10.73
C VAL A 97 15.29 -15.17 -10.37
N GLN A 98 14.47 -15.75 -9.49
CA GLN A 98 13.21 -15.16 -9.03
C GLN A 98 13.44 -13.92 -8.15
N ASP A 99 14.47 -13.92 -7.30
CA ASP A 99 14.81 -12.74 -6.50
C ASP A 99 15.25 -11.58 -7.39
N ALA A 100 16.06 -11.84 -8.42
CA ALA A 100 16.46 -10.81 -9.39
C ALA A 100 15.27 -10.26 -10.21
N ILE A 101 14.27 -11.10 -10.52
CA ILE A 101 13.05 -10.65 -11.19
C ILE A 101 12.20 -9.80 -10.24
N ALA A 102 12.06 -10.22 -8.97
CA ALA A 102 11.32 -9.49 -7.95
C ALA A 102 11.96 -8.11 -7.68
N GLU A 103 13.28 -8.05 -7.50
CA GLU A 103 14.04 -6.80 -7.38
C GLU A 103 13.77 -5.87 -8.57
N ARG A 104 13.86 -6.40 -9.80
CA ARG A 104 13.60 -5.60 -10.99
C ARG A 104 12.16 -5.10 -11.04
N TRP A 105 11.19 -5.92 -10.66
CA TRP A 105 9.78 -5.52 -10.57
C TRP A 105 9.58 -4.41 -9.53
N GLU A 106 10.18 -4.54 -8.35
CA GLU A 106 10.13 -3.54 -7.27
C GLU A 106 10.71 -2.19 -7.72
N ASN A 107 11.83 -2.20 -8.46
CA ASN A 107 12.43 -0.99 -9.01
C ASN A 107 11.50 -0.28 -10.03
N GLU A 108 10.88 -1.04 -10.95
CA GLU A 108 9.92 -0.50 -11.91
C GLU A 108 8.65 0.03 -11.20
N PHE A 109 8.19 -0.65 -10.15
CA PHE A 109 7.08 -0.21 -9.31
C PHE A 109 7.39 1.12 -8.62
N CYS A 110 8.54 1.26 -7.97
CA CYS A 110 8.98 2.52 -7.36
C CYS A 110 9.08 3.65 -8.40
N ALA A 111 9.63 3.37 -9.58
CA ALA A 111 9.72 4.35 -10.67
C ALA A 111 8.34 4.79 -11.19
N LEU A 112 7.37 3.87 -11.25
CA LEU A 112 5.97 4.22 -11.56
C LEU A 112 5.35 5.10 -10.48
N VAL A 113 5.46 4.71 -9.21
CA VAL A 113 4.89 5.46 -8.08
C VAL A 113 5.47 6.88 -8.01
N ASN A 114 6.77 7.03 -8.23
CA ASN A 114 7.42 8.35 -8.27
C ASN A 114 6.93 9.23 -9.44
N ARG A 115 6.58 8.63 -10.58
CA ARG A 115 5.97 9.37 -11.68
C ARG A 115 4.54 9.80 -11.35
N LEU A 116 3.73 8.91 -10.78
CA LEU A 116 2.37 9.23 -10.37
C LEU A 116 2.34 10.34 -9.30
N SER A 117 3.26 10.32 -8.33
CA SER A 117 3.34 11.36 -7.30
C SER A 117 3.79 12.74 -7.82
N THR A 118 4.41 12.80 -9.00
CA THR A 118 4.96 14.02 -9.60
C THR A 118 4.14 14.56 -10.77
N ALA A 119 3.44 13.69 -11.53
CA ALA A 119 2.78 14.05 -12.77
C ALA A 119 1.32 14.53 -12.64
N GLU A 120 0.61 14.20 -11.54
CA GLU A 120 -0.85 14.39 -11.45
C GLU A 120 -1.33 15.64 -10.67
N ALA A 121 -0.52 16.72 -10.55
CA ALA A 121 -0.93 17.90 -9.78
C ALA A 121 -1.05 19.20 -10.61
N PRO A 122 -2.16 19.44 -11.35
CA PRO A 122 -2.49 20.75 -11.91
C PRO A 122 -2.97 21.75 -10.85
N HIS A 123 -3.32 21.30 -9.64
CA HIS A 123 -3.81 22.14 -8.55
C HIS A 123 -3.09 21.80 -7.24
N ALA A 124 -2.43 22.80 -6.65
CA ALA A 124 -1.52 22.64 -5.51
C ALA A 124 -2.19 22.25 -4.17
N THR A 125 -3.53 22.25 -4.10
CA THR A 125 -4.28 22.05 -2.85
C THR A 125 -4.72 20.60 -2.58
N ASP A 126 -4.79 19.74 -3.60
CA ASP A 126 -5.19 18.32 -3.47
C ASP A 126 -4.10 17.38 -3.98
N LYS A 127 -2.84 17.63 -3.60
CA LYS A 127 -1.72 16.80 -4.03
C LYS A 127 -1.71 15.49 -3.25
N LEU A 128 -2.15 14.40 -3.88
CA LEU A 128 -2.02 13.06 -3.33
C LEU A 128 -0.53 12.72 -3.15
N HIS A 129 -0.10 12.54 -1.90
CA HIS A 129 1.26 12.13 -1.58
C HIS A 129 1.35 10.60 -1.60
N ILE A 130 2.00 10.06 -2.62
CA ILE A 130 2.21 8.61 -2.76
C ILE A 130 3.67 8.30 -2.44
N GLN A 131 3.90 7.36 -1.52
CA GLN A 131 5.22 6.83 -1.19
C GLN A 131 5.24 5.34 -1.50
N SER A 132 6.38 4.87 -1.98
CA SER A 132 6.64 3.44 -2.19
C SER A 132 7.73 2.97 -1.23
N LEU A 133 7.56 1.75 -0.74
CA LEU A 133 8.53 1.03 0.08
C LEU A 133 8.55 -0.41 -0.40
N THR A 134 9.75 -0.98 -0.59
CA THR A 134 9.90 -2.37 -1.04
C THR A 134 10.91 -3.12 -0.17
N SER A 135 10.87 -4.45 -0.24
CA SER A 135 11.82 -5.27 0.51
C SER A 135 13.26 -5.01 0.05
N PHE A 136 13.47 -4.83 -1.26
CA PHE A 136 14.78 -4.49 -1.79
C PHE A 136 15.25 -3.08 -1.40
N SER A 137 14.37 -2.08 -1.41
CA SER A 137 14.77 -0.72 -0.99
C SER A 137 15.20 -0.71 0.48
N LEU A 138 14.46 -1.40 1.35
CA LEU A 138 14.83 -1.57 2.76
C LEU A 138 16.17 -2.28 2.93
N TRP A 139 16.40 -3.37 2.18
CA TRP A 139 17.69 -4.07 2.23
C TRP A 139 18.85 -3.17 1.81
N ARG A 140 18.68 -2.41 0.72
CA ARG A 140 19.69 -1.46 0.24
C ARG A 140 19.98 -0.38 1.29
N ASP A 141 18.95 0.20 1.89
CA ASP A 141 19.11 1.26 2.89
C ASP A 141 19.79 0.71 4.16
N PHE A 142 19.44 -0.52 4.57
CA PHE A 142 20.12 -1.22 5.68
C PHE A 142 21.58 -1.55 5.35
N HIS A 143 21.86 -1.96 4.12
CA HIS A 143 23.23 -2.23 3.68
C HIS A 143 24.08 -0.96 3.65
N GLN A 144 23.55 0.15 3.12
CA GLN A 144 24.22 1.45 3.08
C GLN A 144 24.51 1.98 4.49
N THR A 145 23.52 1.94 5.37
CA THR A 145 23.71 2.34 6.78
C THR A 145 24.71 1.45 7.51
N GLY A 146 24.72 0.14 7.22
CA GLY A 146 25.73 -0.79 7.73
C GLY A 146 27.16 -0.50 7.24
N ILE A 147 27.33 0.00 6.00
CA ILE A 147 28.63 0.47 5.50
C ILE A 147 29.04 1.76 6.19
N LEU A 148 28.12 2.72 6.33
CA LEU A 148 28.38 4.00 7.02
C LEU A 148 28.76 3.79 8.49
N GLY A 149 28.14 2.83 9.18
CA GLY A 149 28.49 2.46 10.55
C GLY A 149 29.89 1.87 10.73
N LYS A 150 30.56 1.50 9.63
CA LYS A 150 31.97 1.06 9.62
C LYS A 150 32.96 2.17 9.26
N GLY A 151 32.47 3.33 8.83
CA GLY A 151 33.29 4.51 8.54
C GLY A 151 33.62 5.30 9.79
N GLU A 152 34.73 6.04 9.76
CA GLU A 152 35.03 7.03 10.80
C GLU A 152 33.98 8.14 10.76
N VAL A 153 33.28 8.37 11.87
CA VAL A 153 32.34 9.48 12.00
C VAL A 153 33.16 10.75 12.26
N LEU A 154 33.40 11.53 11.20
CA LEU A 154 33.94 12.88 11.31
C LEU A 154 32.87 13.81 11.88
N VAL A 155 32.89 14.00 13.21
CA VAL A 155 32.07 15.01 13.88
C VAL A 155 32.87 16.30 13.93
N SER A 156 32.41 17.35 13.23
CA SER A 156 32.92 18.71 13.42
C SER A 156 32.08 19.39 14.49
N LEU A 157 32.67 19.64 15.66
CA LEU A 157 32.12 20.56 16.65
C LEU A 157 32.43 21.98 16.17
N VAL A 158 31.43 22.66 15.63
CA VAL A 158 31.49 24.11 15.46
C VAL A 158 31.24 24.71 16.85
N LEU A 159 32.31 25.26 17.46
CA LEU A 159 32.26 26.07 18.67
C LEU A 159 31.91 27.52 18.34
#